data_AF-A0A316DTB1-F1
#
_entry.id   AF-A0A316DTB1-F1
#
_cell.length_a   1.000
_cell.length_b   1.000
_cell.length_c   1.000
_cell.angle_alpha   90.00
_cell.angle_beta   90.00
_cell.angle_gamma   90.00
#
_symmetry.space_group_name_H-M   'P 1'
#
loop_
_entity.id
_entity.type
_entity.pdbx_description
1 polymer ?
#
loop_
_entity_poly.entity_id
_entity_poly.type
_entity_poly.pdbx_seq_one_letter_code
_entity_poly.pdbx_strand_id
1 'polypeptide(L)'
;MRTSMKLQWLFLICLPVIVGAQMTPEDERMYFEKSQQLAQFLGEHPEKMDSILNEMDRLDKEMRMKKTTKKITPEKAAQPETTEAHLSNYLISSGNDMVFDDWGYGNAEILLVTQPYKPENRSEIKVGIINDDGRFSIKKSKPVPFDRTIKDFFKCEGSQTIGTIHDNPDMGAIPAYFSVRQDGKEIGVLSMATSKQQAFNNSPAGKYRGDSGFRIALFYIEGPTSVKANCTRNIEATDYNEIIKQIEITDEFDLSFEAGWNFVKVSIHGSQNVGNIPYYKTKKYSVISVDRLTDVNWVFYRL
;
A
#
# COMPACT_ATOMS: atom_id res chain seq x y z
N MET A 1 21.97 34.01 5.98
CA MET A 1 22.40 33.16 7.12
C MET A 1 21.33 33.29 8.19
N ARG A 2 20.67 32.18 8.59
CA ARG A 2 19.37 32.04 9.31
C ARG A 2 18.12 31.89 8.43
N THR A 3 18.01 30.75 7.74
CA THR A 3 16.73 30.25 7.17
C THR A 3 16.67 28.71 7.07
N SER A 4 17.44 27.96 7.87
CA SER A 4 17.53 26.48 7.72
C SER A 4 17.10 25.68 8.96
N MET A 5 16.21 26.19 9.82
CA MET A 5 15.94 25.56 11.13
C MET A 5 14.47 25.38 11.51
N LYS A 6 13.53 25.39 10.54
CA LYS A 6 12.09 25.23 10.83
C LYS A 6 11.34 24.21 9.95
N LEU A 7 12.03 23.23 9.39
CA LEU A 7 11.42 22.14 8.61
C LEU A 7 11.80 20.77 9.19
N GLN A 8 11.65 20.60 10.51
CA GLN A 8 12.19 19.47 11.26
C GLN A 8 11.22 18.87 12.29
N TRP A 9 9.92 19.11 12.12
CA TRP A 9 8.90 18.63 13.04
C TRP A 9 7.78 17.94 12.29
N LEU A 10 7.20 16.93 12.94
CA LEU A 10 5.99 16.16 12.59
C LEU A 10 6.20 14.85 11.84
N PHE A 11 6.63 13.83 12.58
CA PHE A 11 6.01 12.50 12.52
C PHE A 11 6.03 11.90 13.93
N LEU A 12 5.10 12.32 14.78
CA LEU A 12 4.58 11.69 16.01
C LEU A 12 3.89 12.78 16.85
N ILE A 13 2.66 12.54 17.33
CA ILE A 13 2.16 12.82 18.71
C ILE A 13 0.63 12.62 18.76
N CYS A 14 0.25 11.54 19.46
CA CYS A 14 -0.83 11.34 20.45
C CYS A 14 -2.30 11.71 20.16
N LEU A 15 -3.19 10.78 20.49
CA LEU A 15 -4.52 11.06 21.05
C LEU A 15 -4.85 10.16 22.27
N PRO A 16 -5.54 10.68 23.31
CA PRO A 16 -5.84 9.98 24.56
C PRO A 16 -7.19 9.22 24.56
N VAL A 17 -7.24 8.30 25.53
CA VAL A 17 -8.22 7.33 26.08
C VAL A 17 -9.74 7.68 26.07
N ILE A 18 -10.61 6.68 25.79
CA ILE A 18 -11.68 6.07 26.66
C ILE A 18 -12.89 5.48 25.87
N VAL A 19 -13.05 4.15 26.03
CA VAL A 19 -14.20 3.22 26.14
C VAL A 19 -15.20 3.04 24.97
N GLY A 20 -14.94 2.04 24.12
CA GLY A 20 -15.68 0.78 24.00
C GLY A 20 -16.77 0.67 22.91
N ALA A 21 -16.44 0.05 21.75
CA ALA A 21 -17.24 -0.89 20.93
C ALA A 21 -16.71 -1.01 19.47
N GLN A 22 -16.89 -2.19 18.85
CA GLN A 22 -16.36 -2.58 17.53
C GLN A 22 -17.06 -1.87 16.35
N MET A 23 -16.33 -1.67 15.25
CA MET A 23 -16.79 -1.00 14.02
C MET A 23 -17.82 -1.86 13.28
N THR A 24 -18.87 -1.25 12.70
CA THR A 24 -19.81 -1.98 11.83
C THR A 24 -19.14 -2.29 10.48
N PRO A 25 -19.49 -3.40 9.81
CA PRO A 25 -18.97 -3.70 8.47
C PRO A 25 -19.20 -2.58 7.45
N GLU A 26 -20.31 -1.83 7.55
CA GLU A 26 -20.60 -0.68 6.69
C GLU A 26 -19.68 0.52 6.95
N ASP A 27 -19.39 0.81 8.22
CA ASP A 27 -18.46 1.88 8.59
C ASP A 27 -17.01 1.55 8.21
N GLU A 28 -16.62 0.27 8.36
CA GLU A 28 -15.33 -0.24 7.89
C GLU A 28 -15.20 -0.05 6.37
N ARG A 29 -16.22 -0.47 5.62
CA ARG A 29 -16.27 -0.32 4.15
C ARG A 29 -16.15 1.14 3.72
N MET A 30 -16.93 2.04 4.34
CA MET A 30 -16.90 3.48 4.02
C MET A 30 -15.52 4.10 4.28
N TYR A 31 -14.88 3.74 5.40
CA TYR A 31 -13.54 4.22 5.71
C TYR A 31 -12.52 3.77 4.67
N PHE A 32 -12.61 2.50 4.24
CA PHE A 32 -11.72 1.96 3.21
C PHE A 32 -11.91 2.63 1.85
N GLU A 33 -13.16 2.74 1.39
CA GLU A 33 -13.49 3.40 0.12
C GLU A 33 -12.93 4.84 0.08
N LYS A 34 -13.16 5.61 1.16
CA LYS A 34 -12.64 6.98 1.24
C LYS A 34 -11.11 7.04 1.31
N SER A 35 -10.48 6.16 2.06
CA SER A 35 -9.01 6.13 2.18
C SER A 35 -8.34 5.80 0.84
N GLN A 36 -8.95 4.92 0.04
CA GLN A 36 -8.48 4.55 -1.29
C GLN A 36 -8.70 5.66 -2.31
N GLN A 37 -9.89 6.28 -2.33
CA GLN A 37 -10.16 7.45 -3.17
C GLN A 37 -9.17 8.58 -2.88
N LEU A 38 -8.86 8.77 -1.60
CA LEU A 38 -7.93 9.80 -1.18
C LEU A 38 -6.47 9.46 -1.58
N ALA A 39 -6.10 8.17 -1.58
CA ALA A 39 -4.83 7.69 -2.12
C ALA A 39 -4.70 7.84 -3.65
N GLN A 40 -5.79 7.64 -4.37
CA GLN A 40 -5.85 7.85 -5.82
C GLN A 40 -5.76 9.34 -6.15
N PHE A 41 -6.46 10.18 -5.39
CA PHE A 41 -6.36 11.63 -5.46
C PHE A 41 -4.94 12.13 -5.14
N LEU A 42 -4.21 11.47 -4.22
CA LEU A 42 -2.79 11.74 -3.99
C LEU A 42 -1.91 11.45 -5.22
N GLY A 43 -2.23 10.40 -5.99
CA GLY A 43 -1.54 10.08 -7.25
C GLY A 43 -1.85 11.07 -8.38
N GLU A 44 -2.98 11.76 -8.31
CA GLU A 44 -3.38 12.82 -9.24
C GLU A 44 -2.88 14.22 -8.82
N HIS A 45 -2.72 14.44 -7.52
CA HIS A 45 -2.37 15.73 -6.91
C HIS A 45 -1.29 15.60 -5.84
N PRO A 46 -0.07 15.14 -6.18
CA PRO A 46 1.02 14.97 -5.20
C PRO A 46 1.44 16.29 -4.55
N GLU A 47 1.15 17.45 -5.14
CA GLU A 47 1.35 18.78 -4.54
C GLU A 47 0.41 19.06 -3.35
N LYS A 48 -0.68 18.30 -3.22
CA LYS A 48 -1.67 18.42 -2.15
C LYS A 48 -1.45 17.39 -1.04
N MET A 49 -0.34 16.65 -1.06
CA MET A 49 -0.01 15.58 -0.11
C MET A 49 -0.29 15.97 1.34
N ASP A 50 0.20 17.12 1.81
CA ASP A 50 0.00 17.57 3.19
C ASP A 50 -1.47 17.88 3.52
N SER A 51 -2.19 18.51 2.59
CA SER A 51 -3.62 18.83 2.77
C SER A 51 -4.47 17.55 2.83
N ILE A 52 -4.11 16.58 2.01
CA ILE A 52 -4.81 15.30 1.89
C ILE A 52 -4.49 14.37 3.07
N LEU A 53 -3.25 14.33 3.56
CA LEU A 53 -2.91 13.60 4.77
C LEU A 53 -3.66 14.16 5.99
N ASN A 54 -3.80 15.48 6.08
CA ASN A 54 -4.64 16.12 7.10
C ASN A 54 -6.13 15.75 6.93
N GLU A 55 -6.61 15.56 5.70
CA GLU A 55 -7.96 15.11 5.41
C GLU A 55 -8.16 13.62 5.75
N MET A 56 -7.16 12.76 5.52
CA MET A 56 -7.16 11.37 5.99
C MET A 56 -7.24 11.31 7.50
N ASP A 57 -6.43 12.13 8.19
CA ASP A 57 -6.48 12.28 9.64
C ASP A 57 -7.83 12.84 10.11
N ARG A 58 -8.44 13.76 9.36
CA ARG A 58 -9.77 14.29 9.65
C ARG A 58 -10.83 13.22 9.48
N LEU A 59 -10.81 12.44 8.40
CA LEU A 59 -11.73 11.33 8.16
C LEU A 59 -11.60 10.27 9.26
N ASP A 60 -10.38 9.94 9.65
CA ASP A 60 -10.11 9.04 10.77
C ASP A 60 -10.72 9.60 12.07
N LYS A 61 -10.53 10.90 12.35
CA LYS A 61 -11.16 11.60 13.48
C LYS A 61 -12.69 11.67 13.39
N GLU A 62 -13.27 11.92 12.23
CA GLU A 62 -14.71 11.96 12.02
C GLU A 62 -15.36 10.60 12.22
N MET A 63 -14.68 9.53 11.76
CA MET A 63 -15.10 8.15 12.04
C MET A 63 -15.01 7.83 13.54
N ARG A 64 -14.02 8.38 14.25
CA ARG A 64 -13.96 8.30 15.73
C ARG A 64 -15.12 9.06 16.39
N MET A 65 -15.52 10.23 15.86
CA MET A 65 -16.59 11.07 16.45
C MET A 65 -18.02 10.60 16.15
N LYS A 66 -18.30 10.04 14.96
CA LYS A 66 -19.63 9.48 14.65
C LYS A 66 -20.01 8.33 15.59
N LYS A 67 -19.02 7.63 16.14
CA LYS A 67 -19.20 6.55 17.13
C LYS A 67 -19.67 7.07 18.50
N THR A 68 -19.36 8.31 18.88
CA THR A 68 -19.71 8.87 20.20
C THR A 68 -21.20 9.18 20.37
N THR A 69 -21.98 9.26 19.28
CA THR A 69 -23.37 9.74 19.31
C THR A 69 -24.43 8.62 19.40
N LYS A 70 -24.09 7.36 19.14
CA LYS A 70 -25.02 6.21 19.28
C LYS A 70 -24.78 5.48 20.61
N LYS A 71 -25.44 5.93 21.68
CA LYS A 71 -25.59 5.16 22.94
C LYS A 71 -26.42 3.90 22.67
N ILE A 72 -25.86 2.70 22.89
CA ILE A 72 -26.66 1.47 23.05
C ILE A 72 -26.14 0.67 24.25
N THR A 73 -27.12 0.21 25.02
CA THR A 73 -27.14 -0.69 26.19
C THR A 73 -26.27 -1.95 26.01
N PRO A 74 -25.65 -2.49 27.08
CA PRO A 74 -24.73 -3.62 26.97
C PRO A 74 -25.48 -4.92 26.65
N GLU A 75 -25.27 -5.45 25.45
CA GLU A 75 -25.61 -6.82 25.10
C GLU A 75 -24.33 -7.66 25.01
N LYS A 76 -24.43 -8.93 25.42
CA LYS A 76 -23.33 -9.88 25.64
C LYS A 76 -22.29 -9.87 24.51
N ALA A 77 -21.01 -9.92 24.91
CA ALA A 77 -19.86 -10.12 24.04
C ALA A 77 -20.03 -11.38 23.19
N ALA A 78 -20.52 -11.21 21.96
CA ALA A 78 -20.27 -12.14 20.88
C ALA A 78 -18.79 -12.04 20.50
N GLN A 79 -18.15 -13.18 20.22
CA GLN A 79 -16.84 -13.17 19.57
C GLN A 79 -16.95 -12.39 18.26
N PRO A 80 -16.00 -11.50 17.95
CA PRO A 80 -16.03 -10.84 16.66
C PRO A 80 -15.63 -11.82 15.59
N GLU A 81 -16.61 -12.22 14.77
CA GLU A 81 -16.35 -12.55 13.38
C GLU A 81 -15.63 -11.35 12.78
N THR A 82 -14.34 -11.50 12.46
CA THR A 82 -13.65 -10.58 11.56
C THR A 82 -14.31 -10.74 10.21
N THR A 83 -15.35 -9.96 9.94
CA THR A 83 -15.99 -9.97 8.63
C THR A 83 -14.97 -9.44 7.63
N GLU A 84 -14.42 -10.32 6.78
CA GLU A 84 -13.59 -9.99 5.61
C GLU A 84 -14.38 -9.18 4.54
N ALA A 85 -15.42 -8.45 4.95
CA ALA A 85 -16.29 -7.65 4.11
C ALA A 85 -15.51 -6.65 3.26
N HIS A 86 -14.40 -6.11 3.78
CA HIS A 86 -13.51 -5.22 3.04
C HIS A 86 -12.78 -5.91 1.86
N LEU A 87 -12.63 -7.23 1.89
CA LEU A 87 -12.05 -8.02 0.80
C LEU A 87 -13.04 -8.35 -0.31
N SER A 88 -14.33 -8.05 -0.14
CA SER A 88 -15.37 -8.35 -1.14
C SER A 88 -15.17 -7.65 -2.49
N ASN A 89 -14.49 -6.51 -2.49
CA ASN A 89 -14.12 -5.76 -3.70
C ASN A 89 -12.87 -6.30 -4.40
N TYR A 90 -12.27 -7.39 -3.91
CA TYR A 90 -11.08 -7.98 -4.50
C TYR A 90 -11.44 -9.26 -5.25
N LEU A 91 -10.98 -9.37 -6.50
CA LEU A 91 -10.92 -10.62 -7.25
C LEU A 91 -9.49 -11.16 -7.19
N ILE A 92 -9.33 -12.48 -7.17
CA ILE A 92 -8.03 -13.14 -7.18
C ILE A 92 -8.03 -14.18 -8.30
N SER A 93 -6.93 -14.29 -9.03
CA SER A 93 -6.76 -15.34 -10.02
C SER A 93 -6.60 -16.70 -9.37
N SER A 94 -7.00 -17.75 -10.09
CA SER A 94 -6.71 -19.14 -9.73
C SER A 94 -5.23 -19.44 -10.01
N GLY A 95 -4.37 -19.18 -9.02
CA GLY A 95 -2.92 -19.37 -9.17
C GLY A 95 -2.25 -18.27 -10.02
N ASN A 96 -1.14 -18.65 -10.67
CA ASN A 96 -0.39 -17.75 -11.55
C ASN A 96 -1.08 -17.52 -12.93
N ASP A 97 -2.24 -18.14 -13.15
CA ASP A 97 -2.96 -17.98 -14.40
C ASP A 97 -3.48 -16.54 -14.56
N MET A 98 -3.33 -15.99 -15.76
CA MET A 98 -3.83 -14.65 -16.08
C MET A 98 -5.33 -14.71 -16.40
N VAL A 99 -6.13 -15.15 -15.42
CA VAL A 99 -7.58 -15.32 -15.48
C VAL A 99 -8.23 -14.90 -14.17
N PHE A 100 -9.35 -14.19 -14.26
CA PHE A 100 -10.28 -13.97 -13.15
C PHE A 100 -11.60 -14.71 -13.43
N ASP A 101 -11.91 -15.73 -12.63
CA ASP A 101 -13.10 -16.57 -12.86
C ASP A 101 -14.42 -15.79 -12.71
N ASP A 102 -14.46 -14.79 -11.82
CA ASP A 102 -15.63 -13.94 -11.55
C ASP A 102 -15.55 -12.57 -12.25
N TRP A 103 -14.94 -12.52 -13.45
CA TRP A 103 -14.82 -11.27 -14.20
C TRP A 103 -16.16 -10.84 -14.82
N GLY A 104 -16.75 -9.77 -14.28
CA GLY A 104 -18.06 -9.25 -14.69
C GLY A 104 -18.03 -7.89 -15.40
N TYR A 105 -16.85 -7.42 -15.85
CA TYR A 105 -16.67 -6.06 -16.34
C TYR A 105 -16.54 -5.97 -17.87
N GLY A 106 -16.65 -7.07 -18.63
CA GLY A 106 -16.43 -7.04 -20.08
C GLY A 106 -14.98 -6.69 -20.46
N ASN A 107 -14.77 -6.17 -21.67
CA ASN A 107 -13.40 -5.84 -22.11
C ASN A 107 -12.85 -4.62 -21.35
N ALA A 108 -11.61 -4.72 -20.87
CA ALA A 108 -10.90 -3.65 -20.19
C ALA A 108 -9.43 -3.55 -20.65
N GLU A 109 -8.84 -2.38 -20.45
CA GLU A 109 -7.43 -2.09 -20.72
C GLU A 109 -6.62 -2.14 -19.44
N ILE A 110 -5.40 -2.67 -19.51
CA ILE A 110 -4.43 -2.60 -18.41
C ILE A 110 -3.40 -1.52 -18.78
N LEU A 111 -3.31 -0.50 -17.94
CA LEU A 111 -2.35 0.59 -18.05
C LEU A 111 -1.32 0.47 -16.93
N LEU A 112 -0.05 0.62 -17.28
CA LEU A 112 1.02 0.85 -16.33
C LEU A 112 1.09 2.34 -16.05
N VAL A 113 0.85 2.73 -14.80
CA VAL A 113 0.81 4.12 -14.36
C VAL A 113 2.01 4.38 -13.45
N THR A 114 2.83 5.36 -13.81
CA THR A 114 3.94 5.80 -12.96
C THR A 114 3.44 6.69 -11.83
N GLN A 115 4.14 6.66 -10.70
CA GLN A 115 3.84 7.49 -9.52
C GLN A 115 4.98 8.50 -9.28
N PRO A 116 5.12 9.50 -10.15
CA PRO A 116 6.08 10.57 -9.93
C PRO A 116 5.64 11.45 -8.75
N TYR A 117 6.59 12.17 -8.18
CA TYR A 117 6.29 13.27 -7.26
C TYR A 117 5.68 14.48 -7.96
N LYS A 118 6.08 14.72 -9.22
CA LYS A 118 5.55 15.80 -10.04
C LYS A 118 4.48 15.24 -10.98
N PRO A 119 3.22 15.67 -10.89
CA PRO A 119 2.13 15.04 -11.64
C PRO A 119 2.30 15.18 -13.16
N GLU A 120 3.00 16.21 -13.64
CA GLU A 120 3.34 16.38 -15.06
C GLU A 120 4.27 15.29 -15.61
N ASN A 121 5.00 14.57 -14.75
CA ASN A 121 5.85 13.44 -15.14
C ASN A 121 5.08 12.11 -15.17
N ARG A 122 3.76 12.15 -14.93
CA ARG A 122 2.94 10.94 -14.87
C ARG A 122 2.82 10.37 -16.27
N SER A 123 3.12 9.09 -16.38
CA SER A 123 3.04 8.34 -17.63
C SER A 123 2.04 7.21 -17.46
N GLU A 124 1.17 7.07 -18.45
CA GLU A 124 0.21 5.98 -18.53
C GLU A 124 0.45 5.23 -19.83
N ILE A 125 0.87 3.97 -19.70
CA ILE A 125 1.26 3.15 -20.85
C ILE A 125 0.32 1.96 -20.91
N LYS A 126 -0.46 1.82 -21.99
CA LYS A 126 -1.22 0.59 -22.21
C LYS A 126 -0.27 -0.59 -22.36
N VAL A 127 -0.37 -1.54 -21.43
CA VAL A 127 0.48 -2.74 -21.36
C VAL A 127 -0.31 -4.02 -21.58
N GLY A 128 -1.64 -3.99 -21.51
CA GLY A 128 -2.43 -5.20 -21.60
C GLY A 128 -3.91 -4.94 -21.87
N ILE A 129 -4.64 -6.04 -21.94
CA ILE A 129 -6.10 -6.08 -22.01
C ILE A 129 -6.60 -7.23 -21.12
N ILE A 130 -7.79 -7.05 -20.55
CA ILE A 130 -8.60 -8.10 -19.94
C ILE A 130 -9.80 -8.30 -20.86
N ASN A 131 -10.01 -9.52 -21.33
CA ASN A 131 -11.16 -9.86 -22.16
C ASN A 131 -12.43 -10.00 -21.30
N ASP A 132 -13.57 -10.07 -21.97
CA ASP A 132 -14.88 -10.31 -21.32
C ASP A 132 -14.96 -11.63 -20.54
N ASP A 133 -14.16 -12.64 -20.88
CA ASP A 133 -14.04 -13.91 -20.17
C ASP A 133 -13.03 -13.87 -18.99
N GLY A 134 -12.48 -12.70 -18.67
CA GLY A 134 -11.54 -12.51 -17.56
C GLY A 134 -10.10 -12.93 -17.86
N ARG A 135 -9.80 -13.46 -19.05
CA ARG A 135 -8.42 -13.72 -19.48
C ARG A 135 -7.69 -12.43 -19.78
N PHE A 136 -6.43 -12.34 -19.38
CA PHE A 136 -5.62 -11.16 -19.67
C PHE A 136 -4.18 -11.49 -20.04
N SER A 137 -3.47 -10.47 -20.53
CA SER A 137 -2.05 -10.54 -20.80
C SER A 137 -1.40 -9.18 -20.58
N ILE A 138 -0.15 -9.17 -20.15
CA ILE A 138 0.63 -7.95 -19.90
C ILE A 138 1.93 -8.04 -20.69
N LYS A 139 2.24 -6.96 -21.43
CA LYS A 139 3.46 -6.81 -22.21
C LYS A 139 4.45 -5.92 -21.46
N LYS A 140 5.74 -6.11 -21.74
CA LYS A 140 6.81 -5.21 -21.26
C LYS A 140 6.57 -3.81 -21.82
N SER A 141 6.70 -2.79 -20.96
CA SER A 141 6.58 -1.40 -21.35
C SER A 141 7.92 -0.79 -21.75
N LYS A 142 7.85 0.37 -22.41
CA LYS A 142 9.02 1.19 -22.75
C LYS A 142 9.58 1.90 -21.49
N PRO A 143 10.81 2.42 -21.56
CA PRO A 143 11.36 3.31 -20.54
C PRO A 143 10.41 4.45 -20.18
N VAL A 144 10.41 4.84 -18.91
CA VAL A 144 9.61 5.94 -18.37
C VAL A 144 10.54 7.00 -17.76
N PRO A 145 10.14 8.29 -17.79
CA PRO A 145 10.90 9.35 -17.14
C PRO A 145 10.93 9.16 -15.62
N PHE A 146 12.01 9.59 -15.00
CA PHE A 146 12.21 9.57 -13.56
C PHE A 146 12.10 10.99 -13.00
N ASP A 147 11.77 11.11 -11.73
CA ASP A 147 11.78 12.41 -11.05
C ASP A 147 12.31 12.38 -9.61
N ARG A 148 12.84 11.22 -9.19
CA ARG A 148 13.42 10.98 -7.87
C ARG A 148 14.59 10.02 -7.95
N THR A 149 15.48 10.12 -6.97
CA THR A 149 16.66 9.27 -6.86
C THR A 149 16.44 8.12 -5.88
N ILE A 150 17.23 7.05 -6.00
CA ILE A 150 17.22 5.90 -5.09
C ILE A 150 17.34 6.31 -3.61
N LYS A 151 18.25 7.25 -3.29
CA LYS A 151 18.42 7.73 -1.90
C LYS A 151 17.19 8.42 -1.33
N ASP A 152 16.36 9.05 -2.18
CA ASP A 152 15.15 9.75 -1.74
C ASP A 152 14.01 8.78 -1.42
N PHE A 153 13.95 7.64 -2.14
CA PHE A 153 12.95 6.59 -1.90
C PHE A 153 13.27 5.74 -0.68
N PHE A 154 14.53 5.37 -0.50
CA PHE A 154 14.92 4.39 0.51
C PHE A 154 15.74 5.03 1.62
N LYS A 155 15.07 5.77 2.48
CA LYS A 155 15.67 6.44 3.64
C LYS A 155 15.01 5.97 4.94
N CYS A 156 15.82 5.62 5.93
CA CYS A 156 15.35 5.25 7.27
C CYS A 156 14.97 6.48 8.11
N GLU A 157 14.05 7.32 7.62
CA GLU A 157 13.60 8.50 8.37
C GLU A 157 12.76 8.09 9.60
N GLY A 158 13.03 8.69 10.75
CA GLY A 158 12.37 8.35 12.03
C GLY A 158 12.77 7.00 12.63
N SER A 159 13.82 6.37 12.08
CA SER A 159 14.36 5.10 12.57
C SER A 159 15.39 5.30 13.68
N GLN A 160 15.51 4.33 14.59
CA GLN A 160 16.58 4.30 15.60
C GLN A 160 17.90 3.70 15.06
N THR A 161 17.88 3.08 13.88
CA THR A 161 19.04 2.36 13.30
C THR A 161 19.98 3.21 12.43
N ILE A 162 21.22 2.70 12.32
CA ILE A 162 22.42 3.27 11.72
C ILE A 162 22.41 3.13 10.18
N GLY A 163 22.20 4.23 9.46
CA GLY A 163 22.57 4.46 8.06
C GLY A 163 21.94 3.57 6.97
N THR A 164 21.39 4.18 5.92
CA THR A 164 21.14 3.46 4.66
C THR A 164 22.45 3.37 3.86
N ILE A 165 22.78 2.17 3.40
CA ILE A 165 23.88 1.95 2.45
C ILE A 165 23.29 1.93 1.05
N HIS A 166 23.79 2.81 0.19
CA HIS A 166 23.43 2.89 -1.22
C HIS A 166 24.65 2.65 -2.09
N ASP A 167 24.46 1.92 -3.19
CA ASP A 167 25.32 1.98 -4.35
C ASP A 167 24.66 2.86 -5.42
N ASN A 168 25.39 3.76 -6.08
CA ASN A 168 24.85 4.74 -7.02
C ASN A 168 23.56 5.46 -6.53
N PRO A 169 23.60 6.20 -5.41
CA PRO A 169 22.42 6.76 -4.75
C PRO A 169 21.62 7.76 -5.59
N ASP A 170 22.25 8.38 -6.59
CA ASP A 170 21.65 9.38 -7.47
C ASP A 170 20.92 8.80 -8.69
N MET A 171 20.86 7.47 -8.83
CA MET A 171 20.13 6.81 -9.93
C MET A 171 18.64 7.13 -9.87
N GLY A 172 18.07 7.44 -11.04
CA GLY A 172 16.64 7.63 -11.20
C GLY A 172 15.85 6.37 -10.84
N ALA A 173 14.78 6.54 -10.07
CA ALA A 173 13.84 5.48 -9.75
C ALA A 173 12.41 6.01 -9.87
N ILE A 174 11.47 5.15 -10.27
CA ILE A 174 10.05 5.49 -10.27
C ILE A 174 9.19 4.25 -9.99
N PRO A 175 8.35 4.29 -8.94
CA PRO A 175 7.38 3.23 -8.70
C PRO A 175 6.24 3.31 -9.72
N ALA A 176 5.63 2.17 -9.98
CA ALA A 176 4.47 2.06 -10.85
C ALA A 176 3.47 1.03 -10.34
N TYR A 177 2.23 1.15 -10.83
CA TYR A 177 1.15 0.20 -10.58
C TYR A 177 0.36 -0.06 -11.86
N PHE A 178 -0.46 -1.12 -11.86
CA PHE A 178 -1.35 -1.41 -12.97
C PHE A 178 -2.75 -0.85 -12.68
N SER A 179 -3.19 0.11 -13.48
CA SER A 179 -4.57 0.61 -13.53
C SER A 179 -5.37 -0.20 -14.54
N VAL A 180 -6.61 -0.53 -14.22
CA VAL A 180 -7.54 -1.20 -15.15
C VAL A 180 -8.62 -0.20 -15.54
N ARG A 181 -8.83 -0.03 -16.84
CA ARG A 181 -9.80 0.92 -17.40
C ARG A 181 -10.82 0.27 -18.30
N GLN A 182 -12.07 0.71 -18.19
CA GLN A 182 -13.14 0.42 -19.13
C GLN A 182 -13.70 1.74 -19.64
N ASP A 183 -13.85 1.85 -20.97
CA ASP A 183 -14.36 3.06 -21.63
C ASP A 183 -13.69 4.36 -21.17
N GLY A 184 -12.36 4.29 -20.96
CA GLY A 184 -11.53 5.40 -20.52
C GLY A 184 -11.62 5.73 -19.02
N LYS A 185 -12.44 5.03 -18.24
CA LYS A 185 -12.58 5.22 -16.78
C LYS A 185 -11.86 4.14 -16.01
N GLU A 186 -11.15 4.53 -14.95
CA GLU A 186 -10.54 3.57 -14.02
C GLU A 186 -11.61 2.82 -13.24
N ILE A 187 -11.59 1.49 -13.33
CA ILE A 187 -12.53 0.59 -12.63
C ILE A 187 -11.85 -0.19 -11.50
N GLY A 188 -10.52 -0.12 -11.43
CA GLY A 188 -9.77 -0.84 -10.42
C GLY A 188 -8.27 -0.84 -10.63
N VAL A 189 -7.58 -1.48 -9.69
CA VAL A 189 -6.12 -1.62 -9.67
C VAL A 189 -5.76 -3.10 -9.67
N LEU A 190 -4.79 -3.46 -10.50
CA LEU A 190 -4.26 -4.83 -10.59
C LEU A 190 -2.93 -4.92 -9.83
N SER A 191 -2.81 -5.94 -8.98
CA SER A 191 -1.66 -6.19 -8.12
C SER A 191 -1.21 -7.65 -8.22
N MET A 192 0.02 -7.93 -7.83
CA MET A 192 0.56 -9.29 -7.68
C MET A 192 0.79 -9.56 -6.19
N ALA A 193 0.13 -10.57 -5.64
CA ALA A 193 0.22 -10.91 -4.23
C ALA A 193 -0.14 -12.37 -3.95
N THR A 194 0.29 -12.87 -2.80
CA THR A 194 -0.11 -14.22 -2.33
C THR A 194 -1.60 -14.34 -2.01
N SER A 195 -2.28 -13.26 -1.65
CA SER A 195 -3.71 -13.26 -1.31
C SER A 195 -4.38 -11.89 -1.47
N LYS A 196 -5.72 -11.85 -1.44
CA LYS A 196 -6.52 -10.61 -1.36
C LYS A 196 -6.11 -9.76 -0.15
N GLN A 197 -5.92 -10.40 1.01
CA GLN A 197 -5.44 -9.75 2.23
C GLN A 197 -4.07 -9.08 2.03
N GLN A 198 -3.13 -9.72 1.33
CA GLN A 198 -1.81 -9.12 1.07
C GLN A 198 -1.85 -7.94 0.10
N ALA A 199 -2.74 -7.97 -0.89
CA ALA A 199 -3.00 -6.80 -1.72
C ALA A 199 -3.56 -5.64 -0.88
N PHE A 200 -4.52 -5.93 0.01
CA PHE A 200 -5.09 -4.95 0.93
C PHE A 200 -4.08 -4.37 1.94
N ASN A 201 -3.22 -5.19 2.55
CA ASN A 201 -2.22 -4.81 3.55
C ASN A 201 -1.16 -3.80 3.07
N ASN A 202 -1.19 -3.46 1.79
CA ASN A 202 -0.30 -2.51 1.18
C ASN A 202 -1.02 -1.28 0.60
N SER A 203 -2.33 -1.20 0.78
CA SER A 203 -3.06 0.05 0.69
C SER A 203 -2.69 0.96 1.87
N PRO A 204 -2.94 2.28 1.77
CA PRO A 204 -2.77 3.18 2.91
C PRO A 204 -3.56 2.74 4.15
N ALA A 205 -4.71 2.09 3.98
CA ALA A 205 -5.53 1.58 5.08
C ALA A 205 -4.97 0.30 5.72
N GLY A 206 -4.21 -0.50 4.98
CA GLY A 206 -3.61 -1.76 5.42
C GLY A 206 -2.13 -1.67 5.79
N LYS A 207 -1.47 -0.52 5.63
CA LYS A 207 0.00 -0.36 5.60
C LYS A 207 0.81 -0.99 6.73
N TYR A 208 0.24 -1.21 7.91
CA TYR A 208 0.93 -1.82 9.06
C TYR A 208 0.49 -3.23 9.42
N ARG A 209 -0.41 -3.83 8.63
CA ARG A 209 -0.94 -5.16 8.89
C ARG A 209 0.12 -6.25 8.77
N GLY A 210 -0.02 -7.26 9.62
CA GLY A 210 0.95 -8.34 9.85
C GLY A 210 0.52 -9.72 9.35
N ASP A 211 -0.51 -9.81 8.51
CA ASP A 211 -0.90 -11.08 7.92
C ASP A 211 0.27 -11.68 7.13
N SER A 212 0.44 -12.99 7.16
CA SER A 212 1.54 -13.65 6.47
C SER A 212 1.37 -13.61 4.96
N GLY A 213 2.50 -13.62 4.24
CA GLY A 213 2.54 -13.61 2.78
C GLY A 213 3.38 -12.48 2.22
N PHE A 214 3.21 -12.22 0.93
CA PHE A 214 3.91 -11.14 0.24
C PHE A 214 3.06 -10.52 -0.87
N ARG A 215 3.51 -9.34 -1.30
CA ARG A 215 3.14 -8.71 -2.57
C ARG A 215 4.36 -8.40 -3.41
N ILE A 216 4.12 -8.05 -4.67
CA ILE A 216 5.15 -7.55 -5.57
C ILE A 216 4.85 -6.09 -5.92
N ALA A 217 5.83 -5.22 -5.66
CA ALA A 217 5.84 -3.84 -6.12
C ALA A 217 6.70 -3.73 -7.39
N LEU A 218 6.41 -2.74 -8.23
CA LEU A 218 7.09 -2.56 -9.50
C LEU A 218 7.85 -1.22 -9.49
N PHE A 219 9.12 -1.27 -9.86
CA PHE A 219 9.99 -0.10 -9.97
C PHE A 219 10.68 -0.09 -11.33
N TYR A 220 10.73 1.08 -11.98
CA TYR A 220 11.63 1.32 -13.09
C TYR A 220 12.86 2.06 -12.58
N ILE A 221 14.06 1.55 -12.89
CA ILE A 221 15.33 2.06 -12.41
C ILE A 221 16.22 2.45 -13.59
N GLU A 222 16.88 3.60 -13.51
CA GLU A 222 17.71 4.17 -14.58
C GLU A 222 18.94 3.30 -14.91
N GLY A 223 19.62 2.82 -13.87
CA GLY A 223 20.83 2.01 -13.99
C GLY A 223 21.02 1.09 -12.79
N PRO A 224 21.96 0.13 -12.85
CA PRO A 224 22.20 -0.80 -11.76
C PRO A 224 22.58 -0.07 -10.46
N THR A 225 21.97 -0.48 -9.36
CA THR A 225 22.09 0.15 -8.04
C THR A 225 21.64 -0.83 -6.96
N SER A 226 22.08 -0.61 -5.73
CA SER A 226 21.64 -1.42 -4.60
C SER A 226 21.35 -0.56 -3.37
N VAL A 227 20.47 -1.08 -2.53
CA VAL A 227 20.11 -0.47 -1.25
C VAL A 227 20.10 -1.54 -0.18
N LYS A 228 20.83 -1.28 0.91
CA LYS A 228 20.76 -2.07 2.14
C LYS A 228 20.44 -1.18 3.33
N ALA A 229 19.37 -1.49 4.02
CA ALA A 229 18.94 -0.74 5.20
C ALA A 229 18.10 -1.61 6.13
N ASN A 230 18.17 -1.32 7.42
CA ASN A 230 17.26 -1.84 8.43
C ASN A 230 16.61 -0.65 9.13
N CYS A 231 15.38 -0.31 8.78
CA CYS A 231 14.68 0.84 9.31
C CYS A 231 13.72 0.40 10.42
N THR A 232 14.10 0.62 11.67
CA THR A 232 13.30 0.25 12.85
C THR A 232 12.68 1.50 13.48
N ARG A 233 11.36 1.53 13.56
CA ARG A 233 10.61 2.66 14.14
C ARG A 233 9.53 2.18 15.10
N ASN A 234 9.23 3.01 16.09
CA ASN A 234 8.06 2.83 16.93
C ASN A 234 6.85 3.50 16.27
N ILE A 235 5.75 2.75 16.20
CA ILE A 235 4.46 3.28 15.75
C ILE A 235 3.42 3.15 16.86
N GLU A 236 2.44 4.05 16.83
CA GLU A 236 1.20 3.86 17.55
C GLU A 236 0.32 2.88 16.76
N ALA A 237 0.07 1.71 17.34
CA ALA A 237 -0.81 0.69 16.78
C ALA A 237 -2.11 0.61 17.57
N THR A 238 -3.20 0.31 16.89
CA THR A 238 -4.56 0.26 17.44
C THR A 238 -5.33 -0.93 16.89
N ASP A 239 -6.20 -1.51 17.68
CA ASP A 239 -7.10 -2.56 17.20
C ASP A 239 -8.39 -2.00 16.56
N TYR A 240 -8.40 -0.71 16.20
CA TYR A 240 -9.58 0.09 15.81
C TYR A 240 -10.67 0.19 16.88
N ASN A 241 -10.39 -0.36 18.07
CA ASN A 241 -11.19 -0.20 19.27
C ASN A 241 -10.48 0.76 20.22
N GLU A 242 -9.73 0.21 21.17
CA GLU A 242 -9.30 0.83 22.42
C GLU A 242 -7.82 0.59 22.70
N ILE A 243 -7.30 -0.54 22.21
CA ILE A 243 -5.98 -1.00 22.61
C ILE A 243 -4.99 -0.23 21.76
N ILE A 244 -4.47 0.84 22.33
CA ILE A 244 -3.38 1.60 21.76
C ILE A 244 -2.08 1.10 22.38
N LYS A 245 -1.15 0.67 21.54
CA LYS A 245 0.19 0.25 21.96
C LYS A 245 1.24 0.90 21.09
N GLN A 246 2.32 1.35 21.71
CA GLN A 246 3.56 1.62 21.00
C GLN A 246 4.18 0.27 20.68
N ILE A 247 4.35 -0.02 19.40
CA ILE A 247 5.00 -1.23 18.91
C ILE A 247 6.17 -0.86 18.01
N GLU A 248 7.21 -1.69 18.05
CA GLU A 248 8.34 -1.56 17.16
C GLU A 248 8.09 -2.36 15.89
N ILE A 249 8.35 -1.75 14.73
CA ILE A 249 8.30 -2.40 13.42
C ILE A 249 9.59 -2.14 12.64
N THR A 250 9.98 -3.09 11.81
CA THR A 250 11.20 -3.01 11.00
C THR A 250 10.90 -3.17 9.53
N ASP A 251 11.39 -2.26 8.71
CA ASP A 251 11.48 -2.42 7.25
C ASP A 251 12.93 -2.80 6.90
N GLU A 252 13.15 -4.01 6.40
CA GLU A 252 14.46 -4.54 5.98
C GLU A 252 14.57 -4.45 4.45
N PHE A 253 15.52 -3.65 3.97
CA PHE A 253 15.83 -3.48 2.56
C PHE A 253 17.09 -4.27 2.21
N ASP A 254 16.96 -5.22 1.28
CA ASP A 254 18.06 -5.92 0.61
C ASP A 254 17.77 -5.94 -0.89
N LEU A 255 17.98 -4.78 -1.52
CA LEU A 255 17.56 -4.49 -2.88
C LEU A 255 18.79 -4.43 -3.79
N SER A 256 18.78 -5.23 -4.86
CA SER A 256 19.77 -5.18 -5.93
C SER A 256 19.04 -5.01 -7.24
N PHE A 257 19.01 -3.78 -7.74
CA PHE A 257 18.27 -3.40 -8.93
C PHE A 257 19.15 -3.53 -10.18
N GLU A 258 18.54 -4.01 -11.24
CA GLU A 258 19.06 -3.90 -12.60
C GLU A 258 18.52 -2.64 -13.28
N ALA A 259 19.12 -2.23 -14.40
CA ALA A 259 18.51 -1.21 -15.24
C ALA A 259 17.16 -1.71 -15.79
N GLY A 260 16.15 -0.86 -15.73
CA GLY A 260 14.81 -1.14 -16.24
C GLY A 260 13.80 -1.56 -15.17
N TRP A 261 12.84 -2.41 -15.55
CA TRP A 261 11.75 -2.86 -14.67
C TRP A 261 12.22 -3.95 -13.70
N ASN A 262 12.01 -3.69 -12.42
CA ASN A 262 12.36 -4.57 -11.32
C ASN A 262 11.12 -4.92 -10.49
N PHE A 263 11.00 -6.18 -10.12
CA PHE A 263 9.95 -6.68 -9.25
C PHE A 263 10.48 -6.77 -7.83
N VAL A 264 9.90 -5.99 -6.92
CA VAL A 264 10.28 -5.93 -5.52
C VAL A 264 9.29 -6.74 -4.71
N LYS A 265 9.73 -7.90 -4.21
CA LYS A 265 8.97 -8.69 -3.24
C LYS A 265 8.98 -7.98 -1.90
N VAL A 266 7.79 -7.75 -1.35
CA VAL A 266 7.56 -7.19 -0.01
C VAL A 266 6.90 -8.27 0.83
N SER A 267 7.65 -8.94 1.70
CA SER A 267 7.19 -10.06 2.52
C SER A 267 7.05 -9.69 3.99
N ILE A 268 5.99 -10.19 4.62
CA ILE A 268 5.80 -10.07 6.07
C ILE A 268 6.54 -11.20 6.78
N HIS A 269 7.41 -10.84 7.71
CA HIS A 269 8.16 -11.76 8.57
C HIS A 269 7.78 -11.51 10.02
N GLY A 270 6.92 -12.40 10.53
CA GLY A 270 6.40 -12.34 11.88
C GLY A 270 5.37 -11.22 12.08
N SER A 271 4.52 -11.45 13.08
CA SER A 271 3.48 -10.51 13.48
C SER A 271 3.45 -10.34 14.99
N GLN A 272 2.85 -9.24 15.42
CA GLN A 272 2.52 -8.93 16.80
C GLN A 272 1.09 -8.40 16.84
N ASN A 273 0.31 -8.85 17.82
CA ASN A 273 -1.08 -8.46 17.90
C ASN A 273 -1.24 -7.24 18.81
N VAL A 274 -2.02 -6.28 18.34
CA VAL A 274 -2.61 -5.23 19.15
C VAL A 274 -4.11 -5.49 19.13
N GLY A 275 -4.67 -5.89 20.27
CA GLY A 275 -6.00 -6.51 20.33
C GLY A 275 -6.06 -7.73 19.40
N ASN A 276 -7.04 -7.72 18.48
CA ASN A 276 -7.23 -8.76 17.47
C ASN A 276 -6.61 -8.40 16.11
N ILE A 277 -5.89 -7.28 16.02
CA ILE A 277 -5.30 -6.82 14.76
C ILE A 277 -3.83 -7.25 14.69
N PRO A 278 -3.44 -8.04 13.68
CA PRO A 278 -2.05 -8.38 13.46
C PRO A 278 -1.32 -7.19 12.84
N TYR A 279 -0.23 -6.80 13.47
CA TYR A 279 0.75 -5.84 12.96
C TYR A 279 2.02 -6.57 12.55
N TYR A 280 2.71 -6.13 11.50
CA TYR A 280 3.96 -6.78 11.12
C TYR A 280 5.06 -6.51 12.15
N LYS A 281 5.94 -7.48 12.37
CA LYS A 281 7.22 -7.25 13.06
C LYS A 281 8.26 -6.76 12.07
N THR A 282 8.42 -7.49 10.97
CA THR A 282 9.37 -7.15 9.92
C THR A 282 8.71 -7.21 8.54
N LYS A 283 8.96 -6.19 7.72
CA LYS A 283 8.69 -6.18 6.27
C LYS A 283 10.02 -6.29 5.55
N LYS A 284 10.23 -7.35 4.78
CA LYS A 284 11.44 -7.54 3.99
C LYS A 284 11.20 -7.19 2.53
N TYR A 285 12.10 -6.39 1.98
CA TYR A 285 12.10 -5.91 0.60
C TYR A 285 13.27 -6.53 -0.15
N SER A 286 12.99 -7.26 -1.22
CA SER A 286 14.01 -7.88 -2.07
C SER A 286 13.64 -7.83 -3.54
N VAL A 287 14.60 -7.54 -4.42
CA VAL A 287 14.40 -7.65 -5.87
C VAL A 287 14.36 -9.13 -6.26
N ILE A 288 13.40 -9.51 -7.10
CA ILE A 288 13.22 -10.87 -7.58
C ILE A 288 13.06 -10.90 -9.10
N SER A 289 13.42 -12.04 -9.71
CA SER A 289 13.09 -12.33 -11.11
C SER A 289 11.63 -12.80 -11.22
N VAL A 290 10.98 -12.44 -12.33
CA VAL A 290 9.63 -12.89 -12.70
C VAL A 290 9.54 -14.42 -12.73
N ASP A 291 10.61 -15.10 -13.16
CA ASP A 291 10.65 -16.56 -13.26
C ASP A 291 10.65 -17.27 -11.89
N ARG A 292 10.83 -16.50 -10.80
CA ARG A 292 10.81 -16.99 -9.40
C ARG A 292 9.52 -16.65 -8.68
N LEU A 293 8.51 -16.18 -9.40
CA LEU A 293 7.18 -15.91 -8.87
C LEU A 293 6.36 -17.20 -8.70
N THR A 294 6.88 -18.17 -7.95
CA THR A 294 6.05 -19.27 -7.47
C THR A 294 5.13 -18.72 -6.38
N ASP A 295 3.87 -19.14 -6.36
CA ASP A 295 2.87 -18.73 -5.37
C ASP A 295 2.44 -17.25 -5.44
N VAL A 296 2.43 -16.64 -6.64
CA VAL A 296 1.89 -15.29 -6.84
C VAL A 296 0.55 -15.34 -7.56
N ASN A 297 -0.46 -14.68 -6.99
CA ASN A 297 -1.72 -14.50 -7.67
C ASN A 297 -1.82 -13.07 -8.20
N TRP A 298 -2.59 -12.91 -9.27
CA TRP A 298 -3.09 -11.62 -9.67
C TRP A 298 -4.29 -11.26 -8.81
N VAL A 299 -4.30 -10.04 -8.29
CA VAL A 299 -5.37 -9.53 -7.43
C VAL A 299 -5.88 -8.24 -8.04
N PHE A 300 -7.15 -8.23 -8.43
CA PHE A 300 -7.83 -7.04 -8.92
C PHE A 300 -8.66 -6.43 -7.79
N TYR A 301 -8.41 -5.17 -7.48
CA TYR A 301 -9.23 -4.38 -6.56
C TYR A 301 -10.19 -3.50 -7.36
N ARG A 302 -11.49 -3.68 -7.13
CA ARG A 302 -12.57 -2.87 -7.70
C ARG A 302 -12.72 -1.54 -6.96
N LEU A 303 -12.82 -0.44 -7.71
CA LEU A 303 -13.18 0.89 -7.21
C LEU A 303 -14.70 1.12 -7.14
#